data_AF-A0A921GD17-F1
#
_entry.id   AF-A0A921GD17-F1
#
_cell.length_a   1.000
_cell.length_b   1.000
_cell.length_c   1.000
_cell.angle_alpha   90.00
_cell.angle_beta   90.00
_cell.angle_gamma   90.00
#
_symmetry.space_group_name_H-M   'P 1'
#
loop_
_entity.id
_entity.type
_entity.pdbx_description
1 polymer ?
#
loop_
_entity_poly.entity_id
_entity_poly.type
_entity_poly.pdbx_seq_one_letter_code
_entity_poly.pdbx_strand_id
1 'polypeptide(L)'
;LEKYNLLTRVYVQMPYINLIKKQKKLEEFSEIEKGIYIFENGITDDIIRLKENNKVVEIMKEKIERFNQDEQLRDMAYKRSLNRWANERDKQDMYEKGKEEGIEEGIKQGLEMGIEQGKYNLIKQLFNKYYPKEDDSILENLNNEQYDKIFEMILNNYSIEKIKNIIDK
;
A
#
# COMPACT_ATOMS: atom_id res chain seq x y z
N LEU A 1 49.73 7.40 -26.83
CA LEU A 1 49.14 8.58 -27.49
C LEU A 1 47.68 8.26 -27.82
N GLU A 2 46.81 8.15 -26.82
CA GLU A 2 45.35 8.18 -27.05
C GLU A 2 44.87 9.58 -26.68
N LYS A 3 44.99 10.48 -27.65
CA LYS A 3 44.65 11.90 -27.54
C LYS A 3 43.20 12.07 -28.01
N TYR A 4 42.32 12.49 -27.09
CA TYR A 4 40.98 13.06 -27.30
C TYR A 4 39.83 12.10 -27.69
N ASN A 5 39.21 11.47 -26.70
CA ASN A 5 37.80 11.03 -26.81
C ASN A 5 36.90 12.08 -26.13
N LEU A 6 36.59 13.16 -26.85
CA LEU A 6 35.71 14.27 -26.41
C LEU A 6 34.22 13.92 -26.52
N LEU A 7 33.81 12.74 -26.04
CA LEU A 7 32.40 12.33 -26.07
C LEU A 7 31.71 12.77 -24.76
N THR A 8 31.33 14.04 -24.67
CA THR A 8 30.52 14.55 -23.55
C THR A 8 29.11 13.97 -23.65
N ARG A 9 28.81 12.97 -22.82
CA ARG A 9 27.46 12.40 -22.68
C ARG A 9 26.72 13.11 -21.55
N VAL A 10 25.54 13.64 -21.84
CA VAL A 10 24.65 14.25 -20.85
C VAL A 10 23.46 13.31 -20.66
N TYR A 11 23.22 12.91 -19.41
CA TYR A 11 22.06 12.11 -19.03
C TYR A 11 20.96 13.05 -18.52
N VAL A 12 19.78 12.95 -19.13
CA VAL A 12 18.62 13.76 -18.75
C VAL A 12 17.56 12.85 -18.15
N GLN A 13 17.15 13.15 -16.93
CA GLN A 13 16.02 12.47 -16.29
C GLN A 13 14.71 13.13 -16.73
N MET A 14 14.03 12.49 -17.69
CA MET A 14 12.82 13.01 -18.32
C MET A 14 11.70 13.39 -17.32
N PRO A 15 11.39 12.61 -16.26
CA PRO A 15 10.33 12.95 -15.30
C PRO A 15 10.55 14.27 -14.54
N TYR A 16 11.81 14.74 -14.43
CA TYR A 16 12.14 15.94 -13.67
C TYR A 16 11.54 17.21 -14.29
N ILE A 17 11.22 17.18 -15.59
CA ILE A 17 10.59 18.30 -16.30
C ILE A 17 9.22 18.67 -15.70
N ASN A 18 8.52 17.71 -15.11
CA ASN A 18 7.23 17.92 -14.46
C ASN A 18 7.37 18.68 -13.13
N LEU A 19 8.51 18.57 -12.46
CA LEU A 19 8.83 19.38 -11.28
C LEU A 19 9.16 20.82 -11.69
N ILE A 20 9.90 20.99 -12.79
CA ILE A 20 10.22 22.31 -13.35
C ILE A 20 8.93 23.02 -13.77
N LYS A 21 7.97 22.30 -14.38
CA LYS A 21 6.64 22.86 -14.75
C LYS A 21 5.86 23.41 -13.54
N LYS A 22 6.06 22.85 -12.34
CA LYS A 22 5.39 23.35 -11.12
C LYS A 22 6.00 24.67 -10.63
N GLN A 23 7.28 24.90 -10.93
CA GLN A 23 8.03 26.08 -10.48
C GLN A 23 8.04 27.19 -11.52
N LYS A 24 7.99 26.84 -12.80
CA LYS A 24 8.17 27.71 -13.95
C LYS A 24 7.06 27.46 -14.97
N LYS A 25 6.51 28.52 -15.55
CA LYS A 25 5.46 28.35 -16.57
C LYS A 25 6.05 27.85 -17.89
N LEU A 26 5.22 27.16 -18.67
CA LEU A 26 5.63 26.50 -19.91
C LEU A 26 6.11 27.48 -20.99
N GLU A 27 5.60 28.73 -20.96
CA GLU A 27 6.03 29.82 -21.84
C GLU A 27 7.53 30.10 -21.70
N GLU A 28 8.02 30.08 -20.45
CA GLU A 28 9.39 30.46 -20.08
C GLU A 28 10.40 29.33 -20.33
N PHE A 29 9.95 28.12 -20.67
CA PHE A 29 10.83 27.00 -20.95
C PHE A 29 11.75 27.29 -22.14
N SER A 30 13.01 26.89 -22.02
CA SER A 30 13.96 26.84 -23.12
C SER A 30 13.51 25.85 -24.19
N GLU A 31 14.09 25.93 -25.38
CA GLU A 31 13.83 25.02 -26.49
C GLU A 31 14.09 23.54 -26.12
N ILE A 32 15.14 23.28 -25.34
CA ILE A 32 15.49 21.94 -24.86
C ILE A 32 14.48 21.45 -23.81
N GLU A 33 14.12 22.30 -22.85
CA GLU A 33 13.10 21.97 -21.83
C GLU A 33 11.74 21.67 -22.48
N LYS A 34 11.35 22.44 -23.50
CA LYS A 34 10.14 22.18 -24.30
C LYS A 34 10.22 20.83 -25.01
N GLY A 35 11.36 20.50 -25.62
CA GLY A 35 11.59 19.19 -26.23
C GLY A 35 11.49 18.04 -25.22
N ILE A 36 12.13 18.17 -24.06
CA ILE A 36 12.06 17.17 -22.96
C ILE A 36 10.62 17.01 -22.47
N TYR A 37 9.89 18.11 -22.31
CA TYR A 37 8.50 18.09 -21.85
C TYR A 37 7.58 17.35 -22.83
N ILE A 38 7.75 17.58 -24.15
CA ILE A 38 7.01 16.88 -25.20
C ILE A 38 7.33 15.37 -25.20
N PHE A 39 8.59 14.99 -24.97
CA PHE A 39 8.95 13.57 -24.91
C PHE A 39 8.36 12.85 -23.70
N GLU A 40 8.29 13.51 -22.54
CA GLU A 40 7.76 12.90 -21.31
C GLU A 40 6.22 12.87 -21.31
N ASN A 41 5.56 13.98 -21.69
CA ASN A 41 4.11 14.16 -21.54
C ASN A 41 3.33 14.11 -22.86
N GLY A 42 4.01 14.07 -24.01
CA GLY A 42 3.39 14.15 -25.33
C GLY A 42 3.04 15.58 -25.75
N ILE A 43 2.25 15.68 -26.82
CA ILE A 43 1.72 16.97 -27.30
C ILE A 43 0.44 17.28 -26.53
N THR A 44 0.56 18.04 -25.44
CA THR A 44 -0.56 18.46 -24.60
C THR A 44 -1.11 19.82 -25.04
N ASP A 45 -2.37 20.13 -24.68
CA ASP A 45 -3.06 21.36 -25.13
C ASP A 45 -2.35 22.66 -24.75
N ASP A 46 -1.65 22.68 -23.62
CA ASP A 46 -0.81 23.79 -23.19
C ASP A 46 0.40 24.02 -24.10
N ILE A 47 1.05 22.97 -24.60
CA ILE A 47 2.12 23.08 -25.60
C ILE A 47 1.57 23.55 -26.94
N ILE A 48 0.39 23.05 -27.34
CA ILE A 48 -0.25 23.41 -28.61
C ILE A 48 -0.55 24.91 -28.65
N ARG A 49 -0.95 25.51 -27.53
CA ARG A 49 -1.13 26.97 -27.43
C ARG A 49 0.17 27.76 -27.61
N LEU A 50 1.32 27.17 -27.32
CA LEU A 50 2.64 27.77 -27.55
C LEU A 50 3.16 27.60 -28.99
N LYS A 51 2.43 26.84 -29.83
CA LYS A 51 2.82 26.51 -31.21
C LYS A 51 3.08 27.76 -32.06
N GLU A 52 2.31 28.83 -31.86
CA GLU A 52 2.42 30.06 -32.66
C GLU A 52 3.79 30.76 -32.53
N ASN A 53 4.53 30.49 -31.46
CA ASN A 53 5.79 31.17 -31.13
C ASN A 53 6.98 30.22 -31.00
N ASN A 54 6.88 28.93 -31.37
CA ASN A 54 7.95 27.97 -31.08
C ASN A 54 8.16 26.88 -32.16
N LYS A 55 9.31 26.94 -32.84
CA LYS A 55 9.72 26.00 -33.89
C LYS A 55 9.92 24.56 -33.39
N VAL A 56 10.34 24.36 -32.13
CA VAL A 56 10.54 23.02 -31.57
C VAL A 56 9.23 22.26 -31.46
N VAL A 57 8.16 22.95 -31.04
CA VAL A 57 6.82 22.36 -30.95
C VAL A 57 6.32 21.90 -32.31
N GLU A 58 6.54 22.72 -33.34
CA GLU A 58 6.15 22.40 -34.72
C GLU A 58 6.90 21.18 -35.27
N ILE A 59 8.24 21.16 -35.16
CA ILE A 59 9.07 20.04 -35.62
C ILE A 59 8.70 18.75 -34.88
N MET A 60 8.51 18.82 -33.56
CA MET A 60 8.11 17.67 -32.76
C MET A 60 6.73 17.15 -33.14
N LYS A 61 5.77 18.05 -33.43
CA LYS A 61 4.44 17.67 -33.89
C LYS A 61 4.50 16.91 -35.22
N GLU A 62 5.20 17.45 -36.20
CA GLU A 62 5.36 16.81 -37.51
C GLU A 62 6.09 15.46 -37.40
N LYS A 63 7.06 15.36 -36.49
CA LYS A 63 7.80 14.12 -36.24
C LYS A 63 6.93 13.06 -35.56
N ILE A 64 6.11 13.45 -34.59
CA ILE A 64 5.14 12.55 -33.94
C ILE A 64 4.06 12.11 -34.94
N GLU A 65 3.55 13.00 -35.79
CA GLU A 65 2.60 12.65 -36.85
C GLU A 65 3.20 11.63 -37.84
N ARG A 66 4.47 11.82 -38.24
CA ARG A 66 5.19 10.83 -39.07
C ARG A 66 5.40 9.50 -38.35
N PHE A 67 5.76 9.50 -37.06
CA PHE A 67 5.86 8.27 -36.28
C PHE A 67 4.51 7.57 -36.12
N ASN A 68 3.42 8.33 -35.98
CA ASN A 68 2.07 7.81 -35.93
C ASN A 68 1.59 7.26 -37.27
N GLN A 69 2.23 7.56 -38.40
CA GLN A 69 1.90 6.97 -39.70
C GLN A 69 2.48 5.56 -39.89
N ASP A 70 3.51 5.20 -39.14
CA ASP A 70 4.13 3.89 -39.17
C ASP A 70 3.29 2.85 -38.39
N GLU A 71 2.75 1.86 -39.10
CA GLU A 71 1.86 0.83 -38.56
C GLU A 71 2.52 -0.02 -37.47
N GLN A 72 3.82 -0.29 -37.60
CA GLN A 72 4.55 -1.12 -36.64
C GLN A 72 4.78 -0.38 -35.32
N LEU A 73 5.05 0.92 -35.37
CA LEU A 73 5.20 1.74 -34.18
C LEU A 73 3.86 1.97 -33.47
N ARG A 74 2.75 2.08 -34.21
CA ARG A 74 1.40 2.11 -33.64
C ARG A 74 1.08 0.83 -32.87
N ASP A 75 1.32 -0.35 -33.45
CA ASP A 75 1.06 -1.64 -32.79
C ASP A 75 1.94 -1.80 -31.53
N MET A 76 3.21 -1.41 -31.59
CA MET A 76 4.12 -1.44 -30.44
C MET A 76 3.67 -0.48 -29.33
N ALA A 77 3.22 0.73 -29.66
CA ALA A 77 2.70 1.69 -28.70
C ALA A 77 1.40 1.20 -28.04
N TYR A 78 0.50 0.58 -28.83
CA TYR A 78 -0.74 -0.01 -28.35
C TYR A 78 -0.50 -1.22 -27.42
N LYS A 79 0.41 -2.13 -27.77
CA LYS A 79 0.83 -3.22 -26.87
C LYS A 79 1.44 -2.69 -25.57
N ARG A 80 2.26 -1.64 -25.66
CA ARG A 80 2.87 -1.00 -24.47
C ARG A 80 1.82 -0.32 -23.58
N SER A 81 0.78 0.30 -24.16
CA SER A 81 -0.30 0.87 -23.37
C SER A 81 -1.11 -0.24 -22.70
N LEU A 82 -1.54 -1.28 -23.44
CA LEU A 82 -2.24 -2.43 -22.87
C LEU A 82 -1.47 -3.07 -21.70
N ASN A 83 -0.16 -3.27 -21.84
CA ASN A 83 0.67 -3.80 -20.76
C ASN A 83 0.72 -2.88 -19.53
N ARG A 84 0.72 -1.54 -19.71
CA ARG A 84 0.60 -0.61 -18.57
C ARG A 84 -0.74 -0.73 -17.88
N TRP A 85 -1.84 -0.78 -18.64
CA TRP A 85 -3.19 -0.92 -18.11
C TRP A 85 -3.39 -2.25 -17.36
N ALA A 86 -2.85 -3.35 -17.88
CA ALA A 86 -2.87 -4.65 -17.20
C ALA A 86 -2.11 -4.59 -15.87
N ASN A 87 -0.87 -4.11 -15.89
CA ASN A 87 -0.06 -3.97 -14.68
C ASN A 87 -0.68 -3.04 -13.61
N GLU A 88 -1.41 -2.02 -14.04
CA GLU A 88 -2.06 -1.07 -13.14
C GLU A 88 -3.32 -1.68 -12.50
N ARG A 89 -4.11 -2.44 -13.26
CA ARG A 89 -5.21 -3.25 -12.73
C ARG A 89 -4.71 -4.32 -11.77
N ASP A 90 -3.68 -5.07 -12.15
CA ASP A 90 -3.12 -6.12 -11.31
C ASP A 90 -2.65 -5.56 -9.95
N LYS A 91 -2.02 -4.39 -9.94
CA LYS A 91 -1.63 -3.70 -8.70
C LYS A 91 -2.82 -3.27 -7.85
N GLN A 92 -3.88 -2.78 -8.48
CA GLN A 92 -5.06 -2.32 -7.77
C GLN A 92 -5.85 -3.49 -7.18
N ASP A 93 -6.03 -4.57 -7.96
CA ASP A 93 -6.68 -5.79 -7.51
C ASP A 93 -5.90 -6.46 -6.35
N MET A 94 -4.56 -6.44 -6.40
CA MET A 94 -3.72 -6.92 -5.30
C MET A 94 -3.86 -6.07 -4.02
N TYR A 95 -3.98 -4.75 -4.15
CA TYR A 95 -4.18 -3.86 -3.00
C TYR A 95 -5.56 -4.04 -2.37
N GLU A 96 -6.60 -4.16 -3.20
CA GLU A 96 -7.98 -4.37 -2.74
C GLU A 96 -8.11 -5.72 -2.02
N LYS A 97 -7.56 -6.81 -2.59
CA LYS A 97 -7.53 -8.12 -1.93
C LYS A 97 -6.76 -8.10 -0.61
N GLY A 98 -5.56 -7.52 -0.58
CA GLY A 98 -4.77 -7.44 0.65
C GLY A 98 -5.45 -6.62 1.75
N LYS A 99 -6.23 -5.59 1.36
CA LYS A 99 -7.03 -4.81 2.31
C LYS A 99 -8.21 -5.61 2.87
N GLU A 100 -8.93 -6.35 2.02
CA GLU A 100 -10.04 -7.19 2.45
C GLU A 100 -9.56 -8.31 3.39
N GLU A 101 -8.49 -9.02 3.01
CA GLU A 101 -7.88 -10.08 3.83
C GLU A 101 -7.41 -9.52 5.20
N GLY A 102 -6.75 -8.37 5.22
CA GLY A 102 -6.31 -7.74 6.47
C GLY A 102 -7.44 -7.29 7.39
N ILE A 103 -8.58 -6.85 6.83
CA ILE A 103 -9.78 -6.51 7.61
C ILE A 103 -10.41 -7.78 8.18
N GLU A 104 -10.54 -8.83 7.38
CA GLU A 104 -11.16 -10.08 7.82
C GLU A 104 -10.34 -10.75 8.93
N GLU A 105 -9.01 -10.82 8.78
CA GLU A 105 -8.12 -11.33 9.83
C GLU A 105 -8.19 -10.46 11.09
N GLY A 106 -8.18 -9.14 10.95
CA GLY A 106 -8.26 -8.21 12.08
C GLY A 106 -9.58 -8.32 12.85
N ILE A 107 -10.70 -8.47 12.15
CA ILE A 107 -12.01 -8.68 12.78
C ILE A 107 -12.03 -10.02 13.51
N LYS A 108 -11.54 -11.10 12.87
CA LYS A 108 -11.54 -12.44 13.47
C LYS A 108 -10.71 -12.49 14.75
N GLN A 109 -9.49 -11.95 14.71
CA GLN A 109 -8.61 -11.87 15.88
C GLN A 109 -9.22 -10.99 16.98
N GLY A 110 -9.81 -9.85 16.62
CA GLY A 110 -10.46 -8.95 17.57
C GLY A 110 -11.68 -9.59 18.26
N LEU A 111 -12.48 -10.36 17.53
CA LEU A 111 -13.63 -11.10 18.07
C LEU A 111 -13.19 -12.21 19.02
N GLU A 112 -12.18 -12.99 18.64
CA GLU A 112 -11.63 -14.08 19.45
C GLU A 112 -11.05 -13.56 20.76
N MET A 113 -10.18 -12.53 20.69
CA MET A 113 -9.64 -11.87 21.88
C MET A 113 -10.75 -11.26 22.75
N GLY A 114 -11.77 -10.65 22.15
CA GLY A 114 -12.88 -10.05 22.88
C GLY A 114 -13.72 -11.09 23.65
N ILE A 115 -13.96 -12.26 23.04
CA ILE A 115 -14.67 -13.38 23.68
C ILE A 115 -13.85 -13.94 24.84
N GLU A 116 -12.54 -14.14 24.65
CA GLU A 116 -11.64 -14.63 25.70
C GLU A 116 -11.56 -13.68 26.88
N GLN A 117 -11.38 -12.38 26.63
CA GLN A 117 -11.36 -11.36 27.68
C GLN A 117 -12.71 -11.28 28.41
N GLY A 118 -13.83 -11.42 27.68
CA GLY A 118 -15.16 -11.49 28.27
C GLY A 118 -15.33 -12.67 29.21
N LYS A 119 -14.91 -13.87 28.78
CA LYS A 119 -14.90 -15.09 29.60
C LYS A 119 -14.04 -14.91 30.85
N TYR A 120 -12.82 -14.39 30.69
CA TYR A 120 -11.91 -14.12 31.82
C TYR A 120 -12.55 -13.20 32.86
N ASN A 121 -13.11 -12.07 32.42
CA ASN A 121 -13.75 -11.10 33.31
C ASN A 121 -14.95 -11.71 34.05
N LEU A 122 -15.75 -12.56 33.39
CA LEU A 122 -16.87 -13.25 34.03
C LEU A 122 -16.39 -14.23 35.11
N ILE A 123 -15.38 -15.05 34.80
CA ILE A 123 -14.80 -16.00 35.75
C ILE A 123 -14.19 -15.25 36.94
N LYS A 124 -13.47 -14.16 36.69
CA LYS A 124 -12.90 -13.29 37.71
C LYS A 124 -13.96 -12.74 38.67
N GLN A 125 -15.07 -12.23 38.14
CA GLN A 125 -16.20 -11.75 38.95
C GLN A 125 -16.84 -12.86 39.80
N LEU A 126 -17.02 -14.06 39.23
CA LEU A 126 -17.56 -15.20 39.96
C LEU A 126 -16.58 -15.65 41.05
N PHE A 127 -15.29 -15.78 40.73
CA PHE A 127 -14.27 -16.19 41.67
C PHE A 127 -14.23 -15.27 42.90
N ASN A 128 -14.22 -13.95 42.69
CA ASN A 128 -14.22 -12.97 43.78
C ASN A 128 -15.50 -13.02 44.63
N LYS A 129 -16.63 -13.44 44.05
CA LYS A 129 -17.89 -13.60 44.78
C LYS A 129 -17.91 -14.86 45.65
N TYR A 130 -17.40 -15.98 45.16
CA TYR A 130 -17.39 -17.25 45.89
C TYR A 130 -16.20 -17.38 46.85
N TYR A 131 -15.07 -16.74 46.55
CA TYR A 131 -13.84 -16.78 47.34
C TYR A 131 -13.31 -15.37 47.66
N PRO A 132 -14.04 -14.57 48.45
CA PRO A 132 -13.68 -13.17 48.71
C PRO A 132 -12.38 -12.96 49.50
N LYS A 133 -11.76 -14.04 50.02
CA LYS A 133 -10.50 -14.00 50.79
C LYS A 133 -9.27 -14.36 49.94
N GLU A 134 -9.47 -14.78 48.70
CA GLU A 134 -8.42 -15.27 47.82
C GLU A 134 -8.10 -14.22 46.75
N ASP A 135 -6.84 -14.15 46.33
CA ASP A 135 -6.37 -13.22 45.31
C ASP A 135 -6.68 -13.79 43.91
N ASP A 136 -7.27 -12.96 43.04
CA ASP A 136 -7.60 -13.33 41.66
C ASP A 136 -6.37 -13.45 40.74
N SER A 137 -5.19 -13.10 41.23
CA SER A 137 -3.89 -13.32 40.57
C SER A 137 -3.67 -14.79 40.17
N ILE A 138 -4.30 -15.74 40.85
CA ILE A 138 -4.22 -17.18 40.49
C ILE A 138 -4.90 -17.50 39.14
N LEU A 139 -5.73 -16.58 38.63
CA LEU A 139 -6.41 -16.73 37.35
C LEU A 139 -5.58 -16.16 36.19
N GLU A 140 -4.43 -15.55 36.43
CA GLU A 140 -3.58 -14.99 35.37
C GLU A 140 -2.79 -16.10 34.64
N ASN A 141 -2.61 -15.95 33.32
CA ASN A 141 -1.86 -16.87 32.46
C ASN A 141 -2.44 -18.30 32.33
N LEU A 142 -3.74 -18.49 32.56
CA LEU A 142 -4.43 -19.76 32.30
C LEU A 142 -4.79 -19.93 30.82
N ASN A 143 -4.85 -21.19 30.37
CA ASN A 143 -5.38 -21.52 29.04
C ASN A 143 -6.93 -21.60 29.04
N ASN A 144 -7.54 -21.56 27.85
CA ASN A 144 -9.01 -21.61 27.71
C ASN A 144 -9.64 -22.85 28.35
N GLU A 145 -9.00 -24.03 28.28
CA GLU A 145 -9.54 -25.25 28.90
C GLU A 145 -9.50 -25.20 30.43
N GLN A 146 -8.49 -24.56 31.01
CA GLN A 146 -8.38 -24.32 32.44
C GLN A 146 -9.47 -23.35 32.90
N TYR A 147 -9.73 -22.28 32.13
CA TYR A 147 -10.85 -21.38 32.42
C TYR A 147 -12.20 -22.10 32.41
N ASP A 148 -12.48 -22.92 31.39
CA ASP A 148 -13.74 -23.65 31.31
C ASP A 148 -13.90 -24.65 32.49
N LYS A 149 -12.82 -25.36 32.88
CA LYS A 149 -12.82 -26.24 34.07
C LYS A 149 -13.03 -25.49 35.37
N ILE A 150 -12.36 -24.36 35.56
CA ILE A 150 -12.50 -23.53 36.76
C ILE A 150 -13.93 -22.99 36.86
N PHE A 151 -14.51 -22.55 35.74
CA PHE A 151 -15.90 -22.09 35.69
C PHE A 151 -16.87 -23.19 36.18
N GLU A 152 -16.74 -24.43 35.69
CA GLU A 152 -17.56 -25.54 36.17
C GLU A 152 -17.34 -25.85 37.66
N MET A 153 -16.11 -25.75 38.14
CA MET A 153 -15.79 -26.00 39.55
C MET A 153 -16.36 -24.93 40.48
N ILE A 154 -16.37 -23.66 40.05
CA ILE A 154 -17.01 -22.58 40.79
C ILE A 154 -18.52 -22.81 40.86
N LEU A 155 -19.16 -23.17 39.74
CA LEU A 155 -20.60 -23.45 39.70
C LEU A 155 -21.01 -24.63 40.58
N ASN A 156 -20.16 -25.65 40.69
CA ASN A 156 -20.40 -26.83 41.51
C ASN A 156 -19.93 -26.67 42.98
N ASN A 157 -19.56 -25.46 43.42
CA ASN A 157 -19.10 -25.16 44.79
C ASN A 157 -17.94 -26.03 45.29
N TYR A 158 -16.95 -26.32 44.43
CA TYR A 158 -15.74 -27.02 44.86
C TYR A 158 -14.91 -26.18 45.85
N SER A 159 -13.99 -26.79 46.60
CA SER A 159 -13.09 -26.03 47.47
C SER A 159 -11.97 -25.33 46.68
N ILE A 160 -11.48 -24.20 47.17
CA ILE A 160 -10.37 -23.45 46.55
C ILE A 160 -9.11 -24.31 46.39
N GLU A 161 -8.84 -25.23 47.32
CA GLU A 161 -7.70 -26.15 47.26
C GLU A 161 -7.75 -27.06 46.02
N LYS A 162 -8.96 -27.48 45.60
CA LYS A 162 -9.11 -28.28 44.38
C LYS A 162 -8.88 -27.46 43.11
N ILE A 163 -9.26 -26.18 43.13
CA ILE A 163 -9.01 -25.25 42.02
C ILE A 163 -7.50 -25.00 41.88
N LYS A 164 -6.80 -24.71 42.98
CA LYS A 164 -5.34 -24.50 42.98
C LYS A 164 -4.55 -25.71 42.45
N ASN A 165 -4.95 -26.92 42.80
CA ASN A 165 -4.34 -28.16 42.29
C ASN A 165 -4.42 -28.36 40.76
N ILE A 166 -5.33 -27.67 40.07
CA ILE A 166 -5.46 -27.72 38.60
C ILE A 166 -4.63 -26.63 37.92
N ILE A 167 -4.35 -25.54 38.65
CA ILE A 167 -3.56 -24.40 38.18
C ILE A 167 -2.06 -24.71 38.31
N ASP A 168 -1.65 -25.40 39.38
CA ASP A 168 -0.25 -25.79 39.65
C ASP A 168 0.26 -26.99 38.83
N LYS A 169 -0.54 -27.51 37.88
CA LYS A 169 -0.24 -28.71 37.08
C LYS A 169 0.00 -28.37 35.61
#